data_AF-A0A496RSK9-F1
#
_entry.id   AF-A0A496RSK9-F1
#
_cell.length_a   1.000
_cell.length_b   1.000
_cell.length_c   1.000
_cell.angle_alpha   90.00
_cell.angle_beta   90.00
_cell.angle_gamma   90.00
#
_symmetry.space_group_name_H-M   'P 1'
#
loop_
_entity.id
_entity.type
_entity.pdbx_description
1 polymer ?
#
loop_
_entity_poly.entity_id
_entity_poly.type
_entity_poly.pdbx_seq_one_letter_code
_entity_poly.pdbx_strand_id
1 'polypeptide(L)' 'VCKINIDSDGGLWMTAAIRRHFHQHPSHFDPRQYLGPAREALIEMYKHKNEYVLGSAGKA' A
#
# COMPACT_ATOMS: atom_id res chain seq x y z
N VAL A 1 -0.79 -20.06 13.84
CA VAL A 1 -1.18 -19.91 12.42
C VAL A 1 0.05 -19.46 11.66
N CYS A 2 0.46 -20.14 10.58
CA CYS A 2 1.75 -19.91 9.90
C CYS A 2 1.62 -19.23 8.53
N LYS A 3 0.38 -18.99 8.06
CA LYS A 3 0.06 -18.28 6.82
C LYS A 3 -1.18 -17.44 7.05
N ILE A 4 -1.12 -16.16 6.70
CA ILE A 4 -2.21 -15.20 6.90
C ILE A 4 -2.45 -14.51 5.56
N ASN A 5 -3.70 -14.56 5.08
CA ASN A 5 -4.09 -13.90 3.83
C ASN A 5 -4.48 -12.45 4.12
N ILE A 6 -3.95 -11.50 3.36
CA ILE A 6 -4.25 -10.07 3.48
C ILE A 6 -4.50 -9.55 2.07
N ASP A 7 -5.74 -9.15 1.79
CA ASP A 7 -6.14 -8.64 0.46
C ASP A 7 -6.89 -7.31 0.59
N SER A 8 -7.97 -7.30 1.37
CA SER A 8 -8.83 -6.12 1.54
C SER A 8 -8.06 -4.86 1.97
N ASP A 9 -7.10 -4.98 2.89
CA ASP A 9 -6.27 -3.86 3.31
C ASP A 9 -5.44 -3.29 2.16
N GLY A 10 -4.88 -4.14 1.30
CA GLY A 10 -4.14 -3.67 0.13
C GLY A 10 -5.01 -2.85 -0.81
N GLY A 11 -6.26 -3.28 -1.03
CA GLY A 11 -7.26 -2.54 -1.79
C GLY A 11 -7.59 -1.17 -1.19
N LEU A 12 -7.77 -1.09 0.14
CA LEU A 12 -8.06 0.15 0.85
C LEU A 12 -6.90 1.15 0.76
N TRP A 13 -5.67 0.71 0.98
CA TRP A 13 -4.48 1.56 0.93
C TRP A 13 -4.22 2.12 -0.47
N MET A 14 -4.32 1.27 -1.49
CA MET A 14 -4.16 1.71 -2.88
C MET A 14 -5.24 2.73 -3.26
N THR A 15 -6.51 2.44 -2.92
CA THR A 15 -7.63 3.32 -3.24
C THR A 15 -7.50 4.68 -2.54
N ALA A 16 -7.12 4.70 -1.26
CA ALA A 16 -6.93 5.93 -0.51
C ALA A 16 -5.81 6.80 -1.10
N ALA A 17 -4.67 6.20 -1.45
CA ALA A 17 -3.55 6.90 -2.07
C ALA A 17 -3.91 7.51 -3.43
N ILE A 18 -4.58 6.74 -4.30
CA ILE A 18 -5.01 7.23 -5.62
C ILE A 18 -6.02 8.38 -5.47
N ARG A 19 -7.03 8.24 -4.61
CA ARG A 19 -8.04 9.28 -4.38
C ARG A 19 -7.40 10.57 -3.84
N ARG A 20 -6.44 10.45 -2.93
CA ARG A 20 -5.66 11.58 -2.43
C ARG A 20 -4.86 12.25 -3.55
N HIS A 21 -4.18 11.47 -4.39
CA HIS A 21 -3.39 12.01 -5.49
C HIS A 21 -4.25 12.80 -6.48
N PHE A 22 -5.40 12.26 -6.88
CA PHE A 22 -6.31 12.97 -7.78
C PHE A 22 -6.91 14.24 -7.17
N HIS A 23 -7.16 14.24 -5.86
CA HIS A 23 -7.61 15.46 -5.17
C HIS A 23 -6.54 16.55 -5.17
N GLN A 24 -5.27 16.18 -4.96
CA GLN A 24 -4.15 17.12 -4.87
C GLN A 24 -3.62 17.56 -6.25
N HIS A 25 -3.76 16.70 -7.27
CA HIS A 25 -3.21 16.91 -8.60
C HIS A 25 -4.25 16.59 -9.69
N PRO A 26 -5.27 17.45 -9.89
CA PRO A 26 -6.37 17.17 -10.82
C PRO A 26 -5.95 17.09 -12.30
N SER A 27 -4.80 17.67 -12.67
CA SER A 27 -4.25 17.59 -14.03
C SER A 27 -3.35 16.38 -14.27
N HIS A 28 -3.05 15.58 -13.24
CA HIS A 28 -2.22 14.37 -13.38
C HIS A 28 -3.07 13.20 -13.88
N PHE A 29 -2.82 12.79 -15.12
CA PHE A 29 -3.51 11.68 -15.78
C PHE A 29 -2.58 10.51 -16.14
N ASP A 30 -1.25 10.69 -16.03
CA ASP A 30 -0.31 9.59 -16.28
C ASP A 30 -0.42 8.57 -15.13
N PRO A 31 -0.68 7.28 -15.42
CA PRO A 31 -0.77 6.22 -14.42
C PRO A 31 0.38 6.18 -13.44
N ARG A 32 1.61 6.45 -13.89
CA ARG A 32 2.80 6.38 -13.04
C ARG A 32 2.77 7.43 -11.94
N GLN A 33 2.12 8.57 -12.19
CA GLN A 33 2.03 9.67 -11.25
C GLN A 33 1.20 9.29 -10.02
N TYR A 34 0.10 8.55 -10.19
CA TYR A 34 -0.78 8.15 -9.07
C TYR A 34 -0.57 6.71 -8.59
N LEU A 35 -0.12 5.80 -9.47
CA LEU A 35 0.18 4.41 -9.08
C LEU A 35 1.53 4.28 -8.37
N GLY A 36 2.50 5.16 -8.64
CA GLY A 36 3.77 5.20 -7.91
C GLY A 36 3.56 5.42 -6.41
N PRO A 37 2.91 6.53 -6.00
CA PRO A 37 2.58 6.78 -4.60
C PRO A 37 1.68 5.71 -3.97
N ALA A 38 0.75 5.14 -4.74
CA ALA A 38 -0.10 4.05 -4.26
C ALA A 38 0.69 2.77 -3.95
N ARG A 39 1.68 2.44 -4.78
CA ARG A 39 2.59 1.32 -4.56
C ARG A 39 3.47 1.53 -3.34
N GLU A 40 3.98 2.75 -3.13
CA GLU A 40 4.78 3.10 -1.95
C GLU A 40 3.96 2.93 -0.67
N ALA A 41 2.72 3.45 -0.65
CA ALA A 41 1.80 3.28 0.47
C ALA A 41 1.51 1.80 0.77
N LEU A 42 1.36 0.98 -0.27
CA LEU A 42 1.14 -0.47 -0.12
C LEU A 42 2.37 -1.18 0.47
N ILE A 43 3.58 -0.81 0.05
CA ILE A 43 4.83 -1.36 0.58
C ILE A 43 4.99 -1.02 2.06
N GLU A 44 4.73 0.22 2.46
CA GLU A 44 4.79 0.65 3.86
C GLU A 44 3.80 -0.14 4.74
N MET A 45 2.58 -0.36 4.25
CA MET A 45 1.59 -1.19 4.94
C MET A 45 2.10 -2.62 5.16
N TYR A 46 2.68 -3.26 4.14
CA TYR A 46 3.20 -4.61 4.27
C TYR A 46 4.41 -4.70 5.20
N LYS A 47 5.33 -3.73 5.16
CA LYS A 47 6.46 -3.66 6.11
C LYS A 47 5.95 -3.57 7.54
N HIS A 48 5.03 -2.63 7.81
CA HIS A 48 4.43 -2.47 9.13
C HIS A 48 3.77 -3.77 9.62
N LYS A 49 3.02 -4.46 8.75
CA LYS A 49 2.42 -5.74 9.12
C LYS A 49 3.46 -6.82 9.40
N ASN A 50 4.50 -6.94 8.58
CA ASN A 50 5.56 -7.93 8.78
C ASN A 50 6.34 -7.70 10.09
N GLU A 51 6.60 -6.43 10.42
CA GLU A 51 7.35 -6.04 11.62
C GLU A 51 6.51 -6.15 12.90
N TYR A 52 5.32 -5.55 12.93
CA TYR A 52 4.57 -5.34 14.17
C TYR A 52 3.38 -6.28 14.37
N VAL A 53 2.91 -6.97 13.32
CA VAL A 53 1.71 -7.83 13.40
C VAL A 53 2.05 -9.30 13.22
N LEU A 54 2.80 -9.62 12.16
CA LEU A 54 3.12 -11.00 11.78
C LEU A 54 4.42 -11.51 12.41
N GLY A 55 5.34 -10.62 12.77
CA GLY A 55 6.63 -10.96 13.36
C GLY A 55 7.53 -11.78 12.42
N SER A 56 7.36 -11.61 11.10
CA SER A 56 8.13 -12.29 10.05
C SER A 56 9.35 -11.49 9.58
N ALA A 57 9.49 -10.24 10.01
CA ALA A 57 10.64 -9.41 9.68
C ALA A 57 11.98 -10.07 10.08
N GLY A 58 12.97 -10.01 9.19
CA GLY A 58 14.32 -10.54 9.42
C GLY A 58 14.45 -12.07 9.39
N LYS A 59 13.42 -12.80 8.93
CA LYS A 59 13.40 -14.28 8.89
C LYS A 59 13.38 -14.83 7.45
N ALA A 60 14.11 -14.16 6.56
CA ALA A 60 14.23 -14.53 5.14
C ALA A 60 15.15 -15.74 4.91
#